data_AF-A0A1B6AQG7-F1
#
_entry.id   AF-A0A1B6AQG7-F1
#
_cell.length_a   1.000
_cell.length_b   1.000
_cell.length_c   1.000
_cell.angle_alpha   90.00
_cell.angle_beta   90.00
_cell.angle_gamma   90.00
#
_symmetry.space_group_name_H-M   'P 1'
#
loop_
_entity.id
_entity.type
_entity.pdbx_description
1 polymer ?
#
loop_
_entity_poly.entity_id
_entity_poly.type
_entity_poly.pdbx_seq_one_letter_code
_entity_poly.pdbx_strand_id
1 'polypeptide(L)' 'MLTMRGAHFARKLLEHEHAAVFAAPPRCGRCKGAEIEIRRRQNGTWVWRCYAPACKTTPKGGTNAWTQNIRLGRVR' A
#
# COMPACT_ATOMS: atom_id res chain seq x y z
N MET A 1 -8.31 21.08 -6.54
CA MET A 1 -9.47 21.02 -5.61
C MET A 1 -10.41 19.95 -6.11
N LEU A 2 -10.64 18.88 -5.35
CA LEU A 2 -11.58 17.81 -5.74
C LEU A 2 -12.99 18.23 -5.33
N THR A 3 -13.94 18.30 -6.26
CA THR A 3 -15.36 18.57 -5.96
C THR A 3 -16.16 17.29 -6.19
N MET A 4 -16.55 16.62 -5.12
CA MET A 4 -17.43 15.45 -5.18
C MET A 4 -18.88 15.88 -4.91
N ARG A 5 -19.81 15.46 -5.76
CA ARG A 5 -21.24 15.82 -5.68
C ARG A 5 -22.14 14.57 -5.58
N GLY A 6 -23.28 14.72 -4.89
CA GLY A 6 -24.37 13.76 -4.82
C GLY A 6 -24.38 12.84 -3.58
N ALA A 7 -25.42 12.00 -3.48
CA ALA A 7 -25.52 10.95 -2.46
C ALA A 7 -24.36 9.94 -2.59
N HIS A 8 -23.95 9.34 -1.45
CA HIS A 8 -22.82 8.42 -1.33
C HIS A 8 -21.41 9.05 -1.52
N PHE A 9 -21.25 10.32 -1.14
CA PHE A 9 -19.95 11.03 -1.11
C PHE A 9 -18.81 10.20 -0.50
N ALA A 10 -19.05 9.57 0.66
CA ALA A 10 -18.03 8.77 1.35
C ALA A 10 -17.52 7.61 0.50
N ARG A 11 -18.41 6.91 -0.22
CA ARG A 11 -18.01 5.81 -1.11
C ARG A 11 -17.16 6.30 -2.27
N LYS A 12 -17.58 7.39 -2.93
CA LYS A 12 -16.84 7.99 -4.05
C LYS A 12 -15.45 8.48 -3.64
N LEU A 13 -15.33 9.05 -2.44
CA LEU A 13 -14.04 9.47 -1.88
C LEU A 13 -13.12 8.27 -1.64
N LEU A 14 -13.64 7.20 -1.01
CA LEU A 14 -12.84 6.00 -0.74
C LEU A 14 -12.40 5.27 -2.03
N GLU A 15 -13.25 5.25 -3.05
CA GLU A 15 -12.91 4.73 -4.38
C GLU A 15 -11.81 5.58 -5.05
N HIS A 16 -11.93 6.91 -5.02
CA HIS A 16 -10.93 7.84 -5.54
C HIS A 16 -9.57 7.68 -4.85
N GLU A 17 -9.57 7.56 -3.52
CA GLU A 17 -8.35 7.35 -2.73
C GLU A 17 -7.86 5.91 -2.74
N HIS A 18 -8.50 5.00 -3.50
CA HIS A 18 -8.18 3.57 -3.54
C HIS A 18 -8.12 2.91 -2.15
N ALA A 19 -8.95 3.38 -1.21
CA ALA A 19 -8.90 2.98 0.19
C ALA A 19 -9.08 1.47 0.39
N ALA A 20 -9.90 0.81 -0.43
CA ALA A 20 -10.10 -0.63 -0.38
C ALA A 20 -8.80 -1.42 -0.69
N VAL A 21 -8.02 -0.94 -1.67
CA VAL A 21 -6.72 -1.57 -2.01
C VAL A 21 -5.74 -1.34 -0.86
N PHE A 22 -5.70 -0.14 -0.31
CA PHE A 22 -4.81 0.22 0.79
C PHE A 22 -5.18 -0.41 2.14
N ALA A 23 -6.44 -0.79 2.34
CA ALA A 23 -6.90 -1.47 3.55
C ALA A 23 -6.65 -2.99 3.54
N ALA A 24 -6.22 -3.56 2.40
CA ALA A 24 -6.04 -5.00 2.22
C ALA A 24 -4.57 -5.36 1.95
N PRO A 25 -3.67 -5.24 2.95
CA PRO A 25 -2.27 -5.63 2.79
C PRO A 25 -2.14 -7.14 2.52
N PRO A 26 -1.29 -7.56 1.56
CA PRO A 26 -0.98 -8.97 1.35
C PRO A 26 -0.11 -9.50 2.49
N ARG A 27 0.08 -10.82 2.55
CA ARG A 27 1.15 -11.41 3.38
C ARG A 27 2.51 -11.20 2.72
N CYS A 28 3.56 -11.11 3.53
CA CYS A 28 4.92 -11.01 3.01
C CYS A 28 5.29 -12.24 2.17
N GLY A 29 5.68 -12.04 0.91
CA GLY A 29 6.14 -13.13 0.03
C GLY A 29 7.45 -13.80 0.47
N ARG A 30 8.21 -13.18 1.40
CA ARG A 30 9.46 -13.73 1.93
C ARG A 30 9.27 -14.42 3.28
N CYS A 31 8.83 -13.70 4.32
CA CYS A 31 8.75 -14.22 5.69
C CYS A 31 7.33 -14.66 6.10
N LYS A 32 6.32 -14.49 5.23
CA LYS A 32 4.89 -14.73 5.52
C LYS A 32 4.29 -13.89 6.66
N GLY A 33 5.04 -12.92 7.19
CA GLY A 33 4.61 -12.00 8.24
C GLY A 33 3.47 -11.05 7.81
N ALA A 34 2.83 -10.45 8.81
CA ALA A 34 1.71 -9.51 8.65
C ALA A 34 2.10 -8.03 8.82
N GLU A 35 3.31 -7.73 9.30
CA GLU A 35 3.83 -6.37 9.43
C GLU A 35 4.15 -5.79 8.05
N ILE A 36 3.11 -5.46 7.30
CA ILE A 36 3.16 -4.90 5.96
C ILE A 36 2.54 -3.50 6.02
N GLU A 37 3.28 -2.51 5.51
CA GLU A 37 2.79 -1.15 5.39
C GLU A 37 2.94 -0.64 3.95
N ILE A 38 2.20 0.42 3.65
CA ILE A 38 2.24 1.10 2.36
C ILE A 38 3.39 2.10 2.35
N ARG A 39 4.11 2.17 1.24
CA ARG A 39 5.11 3.19 0.99
C ARG A 39 4.95 3.80 -0.39
N ARG A 40 5.01 5.13 -0.47
CA ARG A 40 5.11 5.86 -1.74
C ARG A 40 6.59 6.07 -2.08
N ARG A 41 7.00 5.67 -3.29
CA ARG A 41 8.34 5.95 -3.82
C ARG A 41 8.38 7.35 -4.45
N GLN A 42 9.59 7.90 -4.61
CA GLN A 42 9.80 9.21 -5.24
C GLN A 42 9.26 9.26 -6.68
N ASN A 43 9.29 8.14 -7.41
CA ASN A 43 8.71 8.03 -8.75
C ASN A 43 7.17 7.91 -8.76
N GLY A 44 6.49 8.17 -7.64
CA GLY A 44 5.04 8.13 -7.53
C GLY A 44 4.43 6.73 -7.39
N THR A 45 5.23 5.65 -7.47
CA THR A 45 4.73 4.27 -7.35
C THR A 45 4.42 3.94 -5.89
N TRP A 46 3.25 3.35 -5.65
CA TRP A 46 2.88 2.77 -4.37
C TRP A 46 3.36 1.32 -4.26
N VAL A 47 3.96 0.98 -3.12
CA VAL A 47 4.43 -0.39 -2.84
C VAL A 47 3.99 -0.84 -1.45
N TRP A 48 3.64 -2.12 -1.33
CA TRP A 48 3.66 -2.83 -0.06
C TRP A 48 5.10 -3.06 0.34
N ARG A 49 5.43 -2.86 1.62
CA ARG A 49 6.74 -3.16 2.19
C ARG A 49 6.58 -3.91 3.49
N CYS A 50 7.38 -4.97 3.66
CA CYS A 50 7.43 -5.70 4.92
C CYS A 50 8.37 -5.02 5.93
N TYR A 51 7.90 -4.85 7.15
CA TYR A 51 8.64 -4.32 8.29
C TYR A 51 8.89 -5.35 9.39
N ALA A 52 8.41 -6.59 9.23
CA ALA A 52 8.69 -7.68 10.17
C ALA A 52 10.21 -7.83 10.39
N PRO A 53 10.69 -7.90 11.65
CA PRO A 53 12.11 -8.08 11.95
C PRO A 53 12.72 -9.30 11.25
N ALA A 54 11.98 -10.42 11.19
CA ALA A 54 12.39 -11.64 10.48
C ALA A 54 12.52 -11.45 8.96
N CYS A 55 11.87 -10.42 8.38
CA CYS A 55 12.03 -10.06 6.98
C CYS A 55 13.17 -9.08 6.73
N LYS A 56 13.60 -8.35 7.76
CA LYS A 56 14.70 -7.39 7.67
C LYS A 56 15.98 -8.19 7.49
N THR A 57 16.63 -8.02 6.35
CA THR A 57 17.94 -8.64 6.07
C THR A 57 19.09 -7.94 6.78
N THR A 58 18.86 -6.76 7.36
CA THR A 58 19.84 -6.05 8.19
C THR A 58 19.14 -5.41 9.40
N PRO A 59 19.82 -5.31 10.57
CA PRO A 59 19.27 -4.64 11.77
C PRO A 59 18.85 -3.19 11.50
N LYS A 60 19.49 -2.51 10.54
CA LYS A 60 19.18 -1.13 10.13
C LYS A 60 17.96 -1.00 9.19
N GLY A 61 17.24 -2.10 8.87
CA GLY A 61 15.90 -2.10 8.28
C GLY A 61 15.71 -1.45 6.89
N GLY A 62 16.77 -0.92 6.29
CA GLY A 62 16.68 0.03 5.19
C GLY A 62 16.64 -0.58 3.79
N THR A 63 17.47 -1.58 3.49
CA THR A 63 17.89 -1.78 2.09
C THR A 63 17.32 -3.00 1.36
N ASN A 64 16.96 -4.09 2.04
CA ASN A 64 16.59 -5.35 1.36
C ASN A 64 15.30 -6.00 1.88
N ALA A 65 14.42 -5.21 2.51
CA ALA A 65 13.09 -5.67 2.89
C ALA A 65 12.27 -6.03 1.65
N TRP A 66 11.41 -7.05 1.77
CA TRP A 66 10.50 -7.44 0.69
C TRP A 66 9.56 -6.28 0.34
N THR A 67 9.37 -6.04 -0.97
CA THR A 67 8.42 -5.06 -1.48
C THR A 67 7.62 -5.63 -2.65
N GLN A 68 6.38 -5.19 -2.81
CA GLN A 68 5.52 -5.54 -3.93
C GLN A 68 4.80 -4.29 -4.44
N ASN A 69 4.79 -4.07 -5.75
CA ASN A 69 4.08 -2.93 -6.35
C ASN A 69 2.56 -3.07 -6.16
N ILE A 70 1.91 -1.98 -5.78
CA ILE A 70 0.45 -1.89 -5.70
C ILE A 70 -0.08 -1.51 -7.08
N ARG A 71 -0.88 -2.39 -7.68
CA ARG A 71 -1.59 -2.09 -8.93
C ARG A 71 -2.89 -1.38 -8.58
N LEU A 72 -2.87 -0.06 -8.60
CA LEU A 72 -4.07 0.75 -8.52
C LEU A 72 -4.79 0.64 -9.87
N GLY A 73 -5.92 -0.06 -9.92
CA GLY A 73 -6.76 -0.08 -11.12
C GLY A 73 -7.19 1.34 -11.46
N ARG A 74 -7.25 1.69 -12.75
CA ARG A 74 -7.99 2.89 -13.15
C ARG A 74 -9.45 2.64 -12.83
N VAL A 75 -10.00 3.41 -11.89
CA VAL A 75 -11.45 3.59 -11.77
C VAL A 75 -11.88 4.17 -13.11
N ARG A 76 -12.62 3.39 -13.89
CA ARG A 76 -13.07 3.73 -15.24
C ARG A 76 -14.41 4.45 -15.16
#